data_AF-A0A1U8M7W0-F1
#
_entry.id   AF-A0A1U8M7W0-F1
#
_cell.length_a   1.000
_cell.length_b   1.000
_cell.length_c   1.000
_cell.angle_alpha   90.00
_cell.angle_beta   90.00
_cell.angle_gamma   90.00
#
_symmetry.space_group_name_H-M   'P 1'
#
loop_
_entity.id
_entity.type
_entity.pdbx_description
1 polymer ?
#
loop_
_entity_poly.entity_id
_entity_poly.type
_entity_poly.pdbx_seq_one_letter_code
_entity_poly.pdbx_strand_id
1 'polypeptide(L)'
;MAKCLVHLKYFEITECNCLEEIIFLENIEEETQATMTLSLFPQLKSLELKNLQHFSGFCSSSQNKVIEFAFMKSMRIYNCPNLDSFIRRYTRQENQRICSQGDLFDNKVAFPKLQELRVKGCDKLQHLTVNTCGSLQQVFEIMHEEKETALLATTQLRELHMIRLPKLKYIWKNDPKGIFSFKKICTIFVWRCQILKNIFPASIAKDLPRLRYLGIFYCGVEEIVSKLEEGSESEIAVNFEFDHLYSLRLWRLPELKCFYPGKHTTKWPMLNKLELVECEKLKILGTQLITNNGQLDFPIHPPVFY
;
A
#
# COMPACT_ATOMS: atom_id res chain seq x y z
N MET A 1 -3.56 30.65 3.75
CA MET A 1 -4.67 30.01 2.98
C MET A 1 -5.38 28.90 3.77
N ALA A 2 -4.69 27.83 4.20
CA ALA A 2 -5.32 26.68 4.89
C ALA A 2 -6.10 27.03 6.18
N LYS A 3 -5.59 27.96 7.01
CA LYS A 3 -6.27 28.45 8.22
C LYS A 3 -7.53 29.30 7.93
N CYS A 4 -7.70 29.81 6.72
CA CYS A 4 -8.82 30.69 6.36
C CYS A 4 -10.02 29.90 5.79
N LEU A 5 -9.78 28.67 5.32
CA LEU A 5 -10.78 27.83 4.66
C LEU A 5 -11.38 26.81 5.66
N VAL A 6 -11.79 27.30 6.83
CA VAL A 6 -12.24 26.46 7.96
C VAL A 6 -13.53 25.69 7.71
N HIS A 7 -14.35 26.13 6.76
CA HIS A 7 -15.61 25.49 6.36
C HIS A 7 -15.48 24.65 5.09
N LEU A 8 -14.29 24.57 4.48
CA LEU A 8 -14.08 23.80 3.26
C LEU A 8 -14.29 22.31 3.55
N LYS A 9 -15.31 21.72 2.93
CA LYS A 9 -15.67 20.31 3.09
C LYS A 9 -15.22 19.45 1.91
N TYR A 10 -15.13 20.04 0.74
CA TYR A 10 -14.79 19.38 -0.52
C TYR A 10 -13.79 20.26 -1.25
N PHE A 11 -12.68 19.68 -1.68
CA PHE A 11 -11.67 20.40 -2.45
C PHE A 11 -11.31 19.56 -3.68
N GLU A 12 -11.57 20.10 -4.86
CA GLU A 12 -11.22 19.48 -6.13
C GLU A 12 -10.32 20.42 -6.93
N ILE A 13 -9.26 19.85 -7.54
CA ILE A 13 -8.41 20.53 -8.50
C ILE A 13 -8.22 19.60 -9.69
N THR A 14 -8.56 20.10 -10.88
CA THR A 14 -8.52 19.33 -12.13
C THR A 14 -7.79 20.13 -13.20
N GLU A 15 -6.90 19.47 -13.95
CA GLU A 15 -6.24 20.02 -15.15
C GLU A 15 -5.44 21.31 -14.91
N CYS A 16 -4.92 21.50 -13.70
CA CYS A 16 -4.06 22.63 -13.37
C CYS A 16 -2.58 22.29 -13.64
N ASN A 17 -2.06 22.79 -14.77
CA ASN A 17 -0.69 22.49 -15.21
C ASN A 17 0.38 23.35 -14.53
N CYS A 18 0.02 24.44 -13.85
CA CYS A 18 1.00 25.31 -13.17
C CYS A 18 1.16 24.99 -11.68
N LEU A 19 0.29 24.13 -11.12
CA LEU A 19 0.26 23.89 -9.69
C LEU A 19 1.32 22.88 -9.29
N GLU A 20 2.33 23.33 -8.54
CA GLU A 20 3.36 22.47 -7.96
C GLU A 20 2.97 22.00 -6.54
N GLU A 21 2.42 22.91 -5.73
CA GLU A 21 2.03 22.69 -4.34
C GLU A 21 0.80 23.54 -3.97
N ILE A 22 -0.03 23.07 -3.04
CA ILE A 22 -1.26 23.78 -2.62
C ILE A 22 -1.02 24.63 -1.38
N ILE A 23 -0.31 24.10 -0.38
CA ILE A 23 0.01 24.82 0.85
C ILE A 23 1.51 24.94 1.01
N PHE A 24 1.92 26.17 1.31
CA PHE A 24 3.28 26.46 1.74
C PHE A 24 3.29 26.93 3.20
N LEU A 25 3.81 26.09 4.11
CA LEU A 25 3.91 26.39 5.54
C LEU A 25 5.34 26.83 5.88
N GLU A 26 5.67 28.10 5.60
CA GLU A 26 6.89 28.73 6.11
C GLU A 26 6.64 29.50 7.40
N ASN A 27 7.57 29.33 8.36
CA ASN A 27 7.77 30.19 9.52
C ASN A 27 6.48 30.79 10.11
N ILE A 28 5.60 29.94 10.64
CA ILE A 28 4.66 30.43 11.64
C ILE A 28 5.52 30.67 12.88
N GLU A 29 5.71 31.94 13.23
CA GLU A 29 6.33 32.39 14.48
C GLU A 29 5.84 31.50 15.63
N GLU A 30 6.76 31.19 16.54
CA GLU A 30 6.50 30.38 17.73
C GLU A 30 5.31 30.94 18.51
N GLU A 31 4.10 30.48 18.21
CA GLU A 31 2.99 30.54 19.15
C GLU A 31 3.33 29.55 20.27
N THR A 32 3.96 30.14 21.28
CA THR A 32 4.05 29.74 22.66
C THR A 32 2.97 28.72 23.06
N GLN A 33 3.45 27.50 23.37
CA GLN A 33 2.77 26.38 24.04
C GLN A 33 1.71 25.55 23.25
N ALA A 34 2.06 24.26 23.11
CA ALA A 34 1.25 23.10 23.55
C ALA A 34 0.44 22.23 22.56
N THR A 35 0.70 22.22 21.25
CA THR A 35 0.20 21.10 20.42
C THR A 35 1.25 20.53 19.46
N MET A 36 1.55 19.23 19.62
CA MET A 36 2.37 18.47 18.66
C MET A 36 1.64 18.21 17.33
N THR A 37 0.36 18.55 17.23
CA THR A 37 -0.52 18.28 16.09
C THR A 37 -1.07 19.57 15.49
N LEU A 38 -0.88 19.74 14.18
CA LEU A 38 -1.44 20.79 13.36
C LEU A 38 -2.64 20.23 12.56
N SER A 39 -3.82 20.79 12.76
CA SER A 39 -4.98 20.45 11.93
C SER A 39 -5.04 21.35 10.69
N LEU A 40 -4.88 20.74 9.51
CA LEU A 40 -5.04 21.43 8.22
C LEU A 40 -6.43 21.13 7.66
N PHE A 41 -7.15 22.17 7.24
CA PHE A 41 -8.53 22.10 6.77
C PHE A 41 -9.43 21.28 7.71
N PRO A 42 -9.81 21.85 8.88
CA PRO A 42 -10.43 21.11 9.97
C PRO A 42 -11.82 20.54 9.65
N GLN A 43 -12.42 20.87 8.49
CA GLN A 43 -13.70 20.31 8.05
C GLN A 43 -13.62 19.56 6.71
N LEU A 44 -12.43 19.41 6.12
CA LEU A 44 -12.27 18.77 4.82
C LEU A 44 -12.61 17.29 4.91
N LYS A 45 -13.60 16.88 4.11
CA LYS A 45 -14.12 15.51 4.04
C LYS A 45 -13.67 14.80 2.77
N SER A 46 -13.49 15.54 1.68
CA SER A 46 -13.12 14.98 0.38
C SER A 46 -12.05 15.84 -0.30
N LEU A 47 -10.99 15.20 -0.78
CA LEU A 47 -9.97 15.81 -1.62
C LEU A 47 -9.87 15.05 -2.94
N GLU A 48 -9.93 15.76 -4.05
CA GLU A 48 -9.81 15.20 -5.39
C GLU A 48 -8.80 16.00 -6.22
N LEU A 49 -7.75 15.33 -6.70
CA LEU A 49 -6.68 15.90 -7.50
C LEU A 49 -6.60 15.13 -8.82
N LYS A 50 -6.78 15.81 -9.95
CA LYS A 50 -6.87 15.19 -11.27
C LYS A 50 -6.00 15.90 -12.30
N ASN A 51 -5.26 15.13 -13.09
CA ASN A 51 -4.54 15.61 -14.27
C ASN A 51 -3.60 16.79 -13.95
N LEU A 52 -2.85 16.70 -12.83
CA LEU A 52 -1.95 17.76 -12.38
C LEU A 52 -0.50 17.43 -12.74
N GLN A 53 -0.04 17.93 -13.89
CA GLN A 53 1.23 17.50 -14.48
C GLN A 53 2.45 17.92 -13.68
N HIS A 54 2.43 19.09 -13.04
CA HIS A 54 3.55 19.61 -12.23
C HIS A 54 3.34 19.43 -10.72
N PHE A 55 2.20 18.86 -10.32
CA PHE A 55 1.87 18.71 -8.90
C PHE A 55 2.76 17.68 -8.24
N SER A 56 3.33 18.12 -7.13
CA SER A 56 4.49 17.51 -6.53
C SER A 56 4.22 17.14 -5.07
N GLY A 57 3.35 17.90 -4.39
CA GLY A 57 2.80 17.56 -3.08
C GLY A 57 1.70 18.52 -2.61
N PHE A 58 0.86 18.08 -1.67
CA PHE A 58 -0.24 18.90 -1.16
C PHE A 58 0.25 20.05 -0.27
N CYS A 59 1.25 19.77 0.56
CA CYS A 59 1.81 20.75 1.49
C CYS A 59 3.33 20.61 1.57
N SER A 60 4.03 21.73 1.65
CA SER A 60 5.43 21.79 2.06
C SER A 60 5.57 22.35 3.48
N SER A 61 6.37 21.70 4.32
CA SER A 61 6.60 22.13 5.70
C SER A 61 8.02 21.85 6.20
N SER A 62 8.65 22.84 6.83
CA SER A 62 9.87 22.65 7.63
C SER A 62 9.58 22.18 9.07
N GLN A 63 8.31 22.23 9.49
CA GLN A 63 7.94 21.92 10.86
C GLN A 63 7.86 20.41 11.05
N ASN A 64 8.23 19.95 12.25
CA ASN A 64 8.23 18.54 12.60
C ASN A 64 6.93 18.08 13.30
N LYS A 65 5.85 18.86 13.16
CA LYS A 65 4.54 18.61 13.78
C LYS A 65 3.79 17.50 13.05
N VAL A 66 2.94 16.79 13.80
CA VAL A 66 1.95 15.87 13.25
C VAL A 66 0.91 16.68 12.48
N ILE A 67 0.61 16.31 11.25
CA ILE A 67 -0.45 16.93 10.45
C ILE A 67 -1.65 15.99 10.44
N GLU A 68 -2.78 16.46 10.92
CA GLU A 68 -3.99 15.65 11.00
C GLU A 68 -5.13 16.23 10.15
N PHE A 69 -5.72 15.36 9.33
CA PHE A 69 -6.97 15.62 8.61
C PHE A 69 -8.13 14.87 9.30
N ALA A 70 -8.63 15.44 10.40
CA ALA A 70 -9.54 14.80 11.35
C ALA A 70 -10.87 14.31 10.76
N PHE A 71 -11.32 14.88 9.64
CA PHE A 71 -12.60 14.59 9.01
C PHE A 71 -12.51 14.06 7.58
N MET A 72 -11.30 13.89 7.04
CA MET A 72 -11.12 13.40 5.68
C MET A 72 -11.63 11.96 5.59
N LYS A 73 -12.58 11.73 4.68
CA LYS A 73 -13.20 10.44 4.40
C LYS A 73 -12.77 9.87 3.06
N SER A 74 -12.56 10.73 2.07
CA SER A 74 -12.16 10.33 0.72
C SER A 74 -10.99 11.16 0.23
N MET A 75 -9.96 10.50 -0.28
CA MET A 75 -8.85 11.13 -0.99
C MET A 75 -8.67 10.42 -2.33
N ARG A 76 -8.73 11.19 -3.42
CA ARG A 76 -8.55 10.68 -4.77
C ARG A 76 -7.50 11.49 -5.51
N ILE A 77 -6.51 10.79 -6.05
CA ILE A 77 -5.40 11.37 -6.81
C ILE A 77 -5.28 10.59 -8.12
N TYR A 78 -5.50 11.28 -9.23
CA TYR A 78 -5.49 10.70 -10.57
C TYR A 78 -4.55 11.49 -11.48
N ASN A 79 -3.69 10.78 -12.20
CA ASN A 79 -2.85 11.33 -13.26
C ASN A 79 -2.06 12.56 -12.79
N CYS A 80 -1.36 12.41 -11.66
CA CYS A 80 -0.45 13.40 -11.09
C CYS A 80 0.98 12.84 -11.16
N PRO A 81 1.61 12.80 -12.35
CA PRO A 81 2.81 12.00 -12.59
C PRO A 81 4.02 12.45 -11.76
N ASN A 82 4.05 13.72 -11.35
CA ASN A 82 5.13 14.30 -10.56
C ASN A 82 4.94 14.18 -9.03
N LEU A 83 3.83 13.60 -8.57
CA LEU A 83 3.58 13.40 -7.15
C LEU A 83 4.50 12.32 -6.58
N ASP A 84 5.31 12.71 -5.59
CA ASP A 84 6.18 11.81 -4.83
C ASP A 84 5.80 11.74 -3.34
N SER A 85 5.26 12.81 -2.77
CA SER A 85 4.81 12.88 -1.38
C SER A 85 3.60 13.79 -1.20
N PHE A 86 2.67 13.43 -0.31
CA PHE A 86 1.53 14.28 0.02
C PHE A 86 1.95 15.47 0.88
N ILE A 87 2.83 15.25 1.87
CA ILE A 87 3.43 16.30 2.70
C ILE A 87 4.93 16.27 2.50
N ARG A 88 5.46 17.26 1.78
CA ARG A 88 6.88 17.44 1.55
C ARG A 88 7.53 18.08 2.77
N ARG A 89 8.43 17.34 3.41
CA ARG A 89 9.25 17.87 4.50
C ARG A 89 10.64 18.23 4.01
N TYR A 90 11.14 19.37 4.48
CA TYR A 90 12.47 19.83 4.16
C TYR A 90 13.22 20.30 5.40
N THR A 91 14.53 20.08 5.39
CA THR A 91 15.46 20.70 6.34
C THR A 91 16.12 21.90 5.67
N ARG A 92 16.46 22.92 6.47
CA ARG A 92 17.29 24.04 6.02
C ARG A 92 18.73 23.76 6.45
N GLN A 93 19.62 23.55 5.48
CA GLN A 93 21.06 23.51 5.69
C GLN A 93 21.68 24.58 4.79
N GLU A 94 22.47 25.50 5.35
CA GLU A 94 23.29 26.48 4.60
C GLU A 94 22.54 27.18 3.44
N ASN A 95 21.33 27.69 3.71
CA ASN A 95 20.43 28.35 2.74
C ASN A 95 19.84 27.47 1.62
N GLN A 96 20.05 26.16 1.66
CA GLN A 96 19.41 25.21 0.75
C GLN A 96 18.28 24.46 1.45
N ARG A 97 17.19 24.21 0.70
CA ARG A 97 16.09 23.34 1.11
C ARG A 97 16.40 21.93 0.63
N ILE A 98 16.61 21.02 1.57
CA ILE A 98 16.80 19.60 1.25
C ILE A 98 15.51 18.89 1.56
N CYS A 99 14.80 18.43 0.52
CA CYS A 99 13.62 17.60 0.70
C CYS A 99 14.04 16.22 1.18
N SER A 100 13.45 15.74 2.27
CA SER A 100 13.60 14.33 2.63
C SER A 100 12.88 13.51 1.56
N GLN A 101 13.60 12.59 0.91
CA GLN A 101 12.95 11.55 0.13
C GLN A 101 12.03 10.76 1.08
N GLY A 102 10.75 10.63 0.74
CA GLY A 102 9.75 10.15 1.69
C GLY A 102 8.57 9.46 1.02
N ASP A 103 7.81 8.74 1.84
CA ASP A 103 6.55 8.09 1.48
C ASP A 103 5.49 9.12 1.07
N LEU A 104 4.44 8.65 0.37
CA LEU A 104 3.24 9.46 0.14
C LEU A 104 2.72 10.09 1.44
N PHE A 105 2.67 9.31 2.52
CA PHE A 105 2.34 9.79 3.85
C PHE A 105 3.49 9.44 4.80
N ASP A 106 4.13 10.46 5.36
CA ASP A 106 5.10 10.24 6.43
C ASP A 106 4.41 9.74 7.73
N ASN A 107 5.20 9.27 8.69
CA ASN A 107 4.70 8.76 9.97
C ASN A 107 4.06 9.83 10.89
N LYS A 108 4.02 11.08 10.45
CA LYS A 108 3.46 12.25 11.12
C LYS A 108 2.27 12.81 10.35
N VAL A 109 1.72 12.10 9.37
CA VAL A 109 0.41 12.43 8.77
C VAL A 109 -0.63 11.42 9.23
N ALA A 110 -1.79 11.91 9.68
CA ALA A 110 -2.88 11.08 10.17
C ALA A 110 -4.21 11.39 9.48
N PHE A 111 -4.90 10.33 9.04
CA PHE A 111 -6.25 10.38 8.48
C PHE A 111 -7.20 9.44 9.24
N PRO A 112 -7.61 9.79 10.48
CA PRO A 112 -8.32 8.86 11.37
C PRO A 112 -9.67 8.39 10.82
N LYS A 113 -10.32 9.20 9.96
CA LYS A 113 -11.62 8.91 9.36
C LYS A 113 -11.56 8.54 7.88
N LEU A 114 -10.37 8.34 7.30
CA LEU A 114 -10.25 7.99 5.88
C LEU A 114 -10.90 6.64 5.64
N GLN A 115 -11.85 6.61 4.71
CA GLN A 115 -12.61 5.42 4.31
C GLN A 115 -12.19 4.96 2.92
N GLU A 116 -11.78 5.91 2.07
CA GLU A 116 -11.42 5.70 0.68
C GLU A 116 -10.12 6.46 0.37
N LEU A 117 -9.13 5.73 -0.13
CA LEU A 117 -7.93 6.27 -0.76
C LEU A 117 -7.88 5.72 -2.18
N ARG A 118 -7.69 6.58 -3.18
CA ARG A 118 -7.47 6.16 -4.57
C ARG A 118 -6.29 6.93 -5.14
N VAL A 119 -5.31 6.20 -5.66
CA VAL A 119 -4.09 6.76 -6.27
C VAL A 119 -3.84 6.04 -7.60
N LYS A 120 -3.85 6.77 -8.72
CA LYS A 120 -3.61 6.25 -10.09
C LYS A 120 -2.79 7.27 -10.88
N GLY A 121 -1.90 6.80 -11.77
CA GLY A 121 -1.12 7.67 -12.67
C GLY A 121 -0.17 8.61 -11.92
N CYS A 122 0.51 8.11 -10.89
CA CYS A 122 1.52 8.85 -10.11
C CYS A 122 2.90 8.22 -10.34
N ASP A 123 3.60 8.66 -11.38
CA ASP A 123 4.79 7.99 -11.90
C ASP A 123 6.04 8.21 -11.05
N LYS A 124 6.12 9.28 -10.25
CA LYS A 124 7.23 9.45 -9.29
C LYS A 124 7.03 8.68 -7.98
N LEU A 125 5.83 8.16 -7.73
CA LEU A 125 5.51 7.49 -6.48
C LEU A 125 6.12 6.08 -6.43
N GLN A 126 7.21 5.93 -5.68
CA GLN A 126 7.91 4.65 -5.50
C GLN A 126 7.65 3.99 -4.14
N HIS A 127 7.26 4.75 -3.12
CA HIS A 127 7.04 4.25 -1.76
C HIS A 127 5.67 4.69 -1.25
N LEU A 128 4.84 3.72 -0.87
CA LEU A 128 3.53 3.97 -0.30
C LEU A 128 3.42 3.31 1.07
N THR A 129 3.54 4.13 2.11
CA THR A 129 3.19 3.76 3.48
C THR A 129 1.80 4.28 3.82
N VAL A 130 0.89 3.38 4.18
CA VAL A 130 -0.42 3.71 4.74
C VAL A 130 -0.43 3.30 6.20
N ASN A 131 -0.50 4.29 7.09
CA ASN A 131 -0.38 4.08 8.53
C ASN A 131 -1.53 4.79 9.26
N THR A 132 -2.04 4.16 10.33
CA THR A 132 -2.97 4.80 11.29
C THR A 132 -4.26 5.36 10.67
N CYS A 133 -4.78 4.75 9.59
CA CYS A 133 -6.13 5.06 9.10
C CYS A 133 -7.16 4.18 9.81
N GLY A 134 -7.93 4.76 10.74
CA GLY A 134 -8.85 4.01 11.60
C GLY A 134 -10.11 3.48 10.90
N SER A 135 -10.40 3.97 9.69
CA SER A 135 -11.63 3.66 8.96
C SER A 135 -11.42 3.08 7.55
N LEU A 136 -10.17 2.93 7.11
CA LEU A 136 -9.84 2.59 5.72
C LEU A 136 -10.12 1.11 5.49
N GLN A 137 -10.95 0.79 4.50
CA GLN A 137 -11.31 -0.60 4.18
C GLN A 137 -10.52 -1.18 3.00
N GLN A 138 -10.01 -0.30 2.12
CA GLN A 138 -9.33 -0.65 0.89
C GLN A 138 -8.31 0.44 0.49
N VAL A 139 -7.25 0.07 -0.25
CA VAL A 139 -6.22 1.02 -0.74
C VAL A 139 -6.30 1.20 -2.25
N PHE A 140 -6.42 0.12 -3.00
CA PHE A 140 -6.55 0.15 -4.46
C PHE A 140 -7.93 -0.35 -4.86
N GLU A 141 -8.67 0.51 -5.55
CA GLU A 141 -9.90 0.14 -6.25
C GLU A 141 -9.61 0.15 -7.74
N ILE A 142 -9.52 -1.05 -8.33
CA ILE A 142 -9.30 -1.21 -9.75
C ILE A 142 -10.68 -1.37 -10.39
N MET A 143 -11.08 -0.38 -11.17
CA MET A 143 -12.34 -0.40 -11.92
C MET A 143 -12.14 -1.19 -13.21
N HIS A 144 -13.08 -2.08 -13.53
CA HIS A 144 -13.22 -2.63 -14.87
C HIS A 144 -13.87 -1.55 -15.74
N GLU A 145 -13.08 -0.74 -16.43
CA GLU A 145 -13.62 0.07 -17.54
C GLU A 145 -13.84 -0.89 -18.72
N GLU A 146 -15.10 -1.24 -18.98
CA GLU A 146 -15.49 -2.26 -19.97
C GLU A 146 -15.21 -1.87 -21.43
N LYS A 147 -14.78 -0.65 -21.71
CA LYS A 147 -14.44 -0.20 -23.06
C LYS A 147 -13.37 0.87 -23.00
N GLU A 148 -12.13 0.46 -23.22
CA GLU A 148 -11.20 1.10 -24.14
C GLU A 148 -9.85 0.41 -24.03
N THR A 149 -9.07 0.49 -25.10
CA THR A 149 -7.69 0.04 -25.24
C THR A 149 -6.80 0.59 -24.12
N ALA A 150 -6.87 -0.02 -22.93
CA ALA A 150 -6.08 0.40 -21.79
C ALA A 150 -4.64 -0.03 -22.02
N LEU A 151 -3.80 0.92 -22.46
CA LEU A 151 -2.36 0.87 -22.23
C LEU A 151 -2.13 0.33 -20.81
N LEU A 152 -1.34 -0.75 -20.68
CA LEU A 152 -1.00 -1.36 -19.39
C LEU A 152 -0.55 -0.27 -18.42
N ALA A 153 -1.45 0.16 -17.54
CA ALA A 153 -1.13 1.19 -16.58
C ALA A 153 -0.24 0.54 -15.53
N THR A 154 1.03 0.92 -15.53
CA THR A 154 2.05 0.35 -14.64
C THR A 154 2.39 1.36 -13.57
N THR A 155 2.36 0.93 -12.31
CA THR A 155 2.84 1.78 -11.22
C THR A 155 4.36 1.73 -11.11
N GLN A 156 4.95 2.82 -10.62
CA GLN A 156 6.37 2.88 -10.28
C GLN A 156 6.65 2.45 -8.84
N LEU A 157 5.62 2.01 -8.09
CA LEU A 157 5.74 1.54 -6.72
C LEU A 157 6.73 0.37 -6.61
N ARG A 158 7.68 0.55 -5.70
CA ARG A 158 8.70 -0.42 -5.28
C ARG A 158 8.41 -0.96 -3.89
N GLU A 159 7.85 -0.13 -3.01
CA GLU A 159 7.61 -0.51 -1.62
C GLU A 159 6.18 -0.18 -1.20
N LEU A 160 5.53 -1.14 -0.56
CA LEU A 160 4.16 -1.02 -0.08
C LEU A 160 4.07 -1.46 1.38
N HIS A 161 3.81 -0.49 2.27
CA HIS A 161 3.74 -0.71 3.71
C HIS A 161 2.34 -0.43 4.26
N MET A 162 1.73 -1.43 4.88
CA MET A 162 0.40 -1.35 5.50
C MET A 162 0.53 -1.54 7.00
N ILE A 163 0.32 -0.48 7.77
CA ILE A 163 0.71 -0.45 9.19
C ILE A 163 -0.48 -0.01 10.06
N ARG A 164 -0.91 -0.87 10.99
CA ARG A 164 -1.98 -0.59 11.96
C ARG A 164 -3.25 -0.06 11.31
N LEU A 165 -3.83 -0.84 10.41
CA LEU A 165 -5.07 -0.50 9.71
C LEU A 165 -6.20 -1.42 10.21
N PRO A 166 -6.90 -1.06 11.31
CA PRO A 166 -7.81 -1.96 12.01
C PRO A 166 -9.06 -2.34 11.22
N LYS A 167 -9.43 -1.54 10.21
CA LYS A 167 -10.59 -1.80 9.34
C LYS A 167 -10.21 -2.18 7.91
N LEU A 168 -8.92 -2.36 7.60
CA LEU A 168 -8.48 -2.71 6.26
C LEU A 168 -8.86 -4.16 5.96
N LYS A 169 -9.75 -4.36 4.98
CA LYS A 169 -10.18 -5.68 4.53
C LYS A 169 -9.38 -6.18 3.33
N TYR A 170 -8.97 -5.25 2.47
CA TYR A 170 -8.31 -5.56 1.19
C TYR A 170 -7.24 -4.52 0.88
N ILE A 171 -6.04 -4.92 0.44
CA ILE A 171 -5.11 -3.95 -0.15
C ILE A 171 -5.61 -3.59 -1.56
N TRP A 172 -5.92 -4.60 -2.36
CA TRP A 172 -6.62 -4.48 -3.64
C TRP A 172 -8.04 -5.02 -3.50
N LYS A 173 -9.04 -4.16 -3.70
CA LYS A 173 -10.45 -4.55 -3.57
C LYS A 173 -10.88 -5.58 -4.61
N ASN A 174 -10.41 -5.41 -5.86
CA ASN A 174 -10.74 -6.24 -7.01
C ASN A 174 -9.45 -6.74 -7.66
N ASP A 175 -9.53 -7.88 -8.36
CA ASP A 175 -8.44 -8.40 -9.17
C ASP A 175 -8.28 -7.54 -10.45
N PRO A 176 -7.09 -6.96 -10.74
CA PRO A 176 -6.89 -6.14 -11.93
C PRO A 176 -7.03 -6.91 -13.25
N LYS A 177 -6.98 -8.25 -13.24
CA LYS A 177 -6.97 -9.10 -14.44
C LYS A 177 -5.93 -8.65 -15.48
N GLY A 178 -4.79 -8.11 -15.01
CA GLY A 178 -3.69 -7.60 -15.84
C GLY A 178 -3.87 -6.18 -16.40
N ILE A 179 -4.99 -5.50 -16.13
CA ILE A 179 -5.25 -4.11 -16.59
C ILE A 179 -4.28 -3.13 -15.93
N PHE A 180 -3.91 -3.41 -14.67
CA PHE A 180 -2.99 -2.60 -13.89
C PHE A 180 -1.87 -3.48 -13.32
N SER A 181 -0.62 -3.09 -13.58
CA SER A 181 0.56 -3.89 -13.26
C SER A 181 1.37 -3.31 -12.10
N PHE A 182 1.84 -4.19 -11.21
CA PHE A 182 2.68 -3.86 -10.04
C PHE A 182 4.09 -4.47 -10.15
N LYS A 183 4.57 -4.72 -11.37
CA LYS A 183 5.85 -5.40 -11.68
C LYS A 183 7.09 -4.83 -10.98
N LYS A 184 7.07 -3.56 -10.56
CA LYS A 184 8.20 -2.89 -9.93
C LYS A 184 8.27 -3.08 -8.42
N ILE A 185 7.26 -3.69 -7.79
CA ILE A 185 7.28 -3.92 -6.35
C ILE A 185 8.40 -4.90 -5.98
N CYS A 186 9.22 -4.47 -5.02
CA CYS A 186 10.31 -5.22 -4.41
C CYS A 186 9.99 -5.64 -2.98
N THR A 187 9.25 -4.80 -2.24
CA THR A 187 9.03 -4.96 -0.80
C THR A 187 7.57 -4.77 -0.45
N ILE A 188 7.02 -5.74 0.28
CA ILE A 188 5.67 -5.64 0.82
C ILE A 188 5.72 -5.99 2.30
N PHE A 189 5.29 -5.05 3.13
CA PHE A 189 5.31 -5.17 4.57
C PHE A 189 3.93 -4.84 5.14
N VAL A 190 3.35 -5.80 5.85
CA VAL A 190 2.03 -5.66 6.47
C VAL A 190 2.16 -5.94 7.96
N TRP A 191 1.77 -4.98 8.80
CA TRP A 191 1.90 -5.09 10.25
C TRP A 191 0.63 -4.62 10.96
N ARG A 192 0.09 -5.47 11.83
CA ARG A 192 -1.10 -5.17 12.66
C ARG A 192 -2.35 -4.77 11.87
N CYS A 193 -2.67 -5.49 10.79
CA CYS A 193 -3.92 -5.34 10.04
C CYS A 193 -4.86 -6.53 10.35
N GLN A 194 -5.70 -6.38 11.38
CA GLN A 194 -6.36 -7.52 12.04
C GLN A 194 -7.53 -8.15 11.26
N ILE A 195 -8.13 -7.43 10.32
CA ILE A 195 -9.26 -7.96 9.52
C ILE A 195 -8.93 -8.09 8.03
N LEU A 196 -7.65 -7.93 7.67
CA LEU A 196 -7.18 -8.05 6.30
C LEU A 196 -7.36 -9.49 5.85
N LYS A 197 -8.09 -9.72 4.76
CA LYS A 197 -8.43 -11.09 4.32
C LYS A 197 -7.32 -11.77 3.53
N ASN A 198 -6.70 -11.02 2.61
CA ASN A 198 -5.64 -11.48 1.73
C ASN A 198 -4.63 -10.38 1.45
N ILE A 199 -3.47 -10.74 0.92
CA ILE A 199 -2.45 -9.77 0.52
C ILE A 199 -2.62 -9.39 -0.95
N PHE A 200 -2.75 -10.36 -1.86
CA PHE A 200 -2.84 -10.12 -3.31
C PHE A 200 -4.04 -10.81 -3.94
N PRO A 201 -4.66 -10.18 -4.95
CA PRO A 201 -5.36 -10.90 -6.01
C PRO A 201 -4.41 -11.78 -6.83
N ALA A 202 -4.95 -12.83 -7.44
CA ALA A 202 -4.17 -13.82 -8.18
C ALA A 202 -3.44 -13.22 -9.38
N SER A 203 -4.02 -12.27 -10.13
CA SER A 203 -3.31 -11.65 -11.26
C SER A 203 -2.11 -10.83 -10.79
N ILE A 204 -2.19 -10.20 -9.61
CA ILE A 204 -1.07 -9.44 -9.05
C ILE A 204 0.02 -10.40 -8.60
N ALA A 205 -0.34 -11.47 -7.87
CA ALA A 205 0.62 -12.48 -7.43
C ALA A 205 1.40 -13.13 -8.59
N LYS A 206 0.79 -13.27 -9.77
CA LYS A 206 1.45 -13.74 -10.99
C LYS A 206 2.40 -12.73 -11.63
N ASP A 207 2.30 -11.46 -11.28
CA ASP A 207 2.97 -10.35 -11.96
C ASP A 207 3.89 -9.53 -11.02
N LEU A 208 4.59 -10.24 -10.14
CA LEU A 208 5.55 -9.67 -9.16
C LEU A 208 6.99 -10.17 -9.38
N PRO A 209 7.58 -9.99 -10.59
CA PRO A 209 8.89 -10.55 -10.92
C PRO A 209 10.02 -9.99 -10.07
N ARG A 210 9.84 -8.85 -9.39
CA ARG A 210 10.89 -8.17 -8.60
C ARG A 210 10.70 -8.29 -7.10
N LEU A 211 9.65 -8.95 -6.62
CA LEU A 211 9.38 -9.04 -5.19
C LEU A 211 10.53 -9.80 -4.50
N ARG A 212 11.26 -9.12 -3.62
CA ARG A 212 12.39 -9.67 -2.85
C ARG A 212 12.03 -9.95 -1.39
N TYR A 213 11.11 -9.16 -0.83
CA TYR A 213 10.69 -9.26 0.55
C TYR A 213 9.17 -9.23 0.68
N LEU A 214 8.63 -10.25 1.35
CA LEU A 214 7.24 -10.29 1.81
C LEU A 214 7.22 -10.55 3.32
N GLY A 215 6.75 -9.57 4.08
CA GLY A 215 6.65 -9.65 5.54
C GLY A 215 5.24 -9.36 6.02
N ILE A 216 4.65 -10.29 6.75
CA ILE A 216 3.27 -10.19 7.26
C ILE A 216 3.29 -10.55 8.73
N PHE A 217 2.89 -9.60 9.57
CA PHE A 217 3.08 -9.68 11.01
C PHE A 217 1.80 -9.25 11.76
N TYR A 218 1.33 -10.07 12.69
CA TYR A 218 0.18 -9.74 13.55
C TYR A 218 -1.09 -9.37 12.75
N CYS A 219 -1.45 -10.15 11.73
CA CYS A 219 -2.58 -9.87 10.84
C CYS A 219 -3.58 -11.02 10.82
N GLY A 220 -4.85 -10.72 10.52
CA GLY A 220 -5.94 -11.72 10.39
C GLY A 220 -6.11 -12.30 8.99
N VAL A 221 -5.01 -12.38 8.23
CA VAL A 221 -4.99 -12.87 6.84
C VAL A 221 -5.35 -14.35 6.82
N GLU A 222 -6.34 -14.73 6.01
CA GLU A 222 -6.78 -16.12 5.86
C GLU A 222 -6.02 -16.86 4.75
N GLU A 223 -5.64 -16.13 3.71
CA GLU A 223 -4.89 -16.63 2.55
C GLU A 223 -3.95 -15.55 2.02
N ILE A 224 -2.77 -15.93 1.52
CA ILE A 224 -1.83 -14.92 0.98
C ILE A 224 -2.36 -14.34 -0.34
N VAL A 225 -2.85 -15.22 -1.22
CA VAL A 225 -3.40 -14.90 -2.54
C VAL A 225 -4.88 -15.26 -2.59
N SER A 226 -5.72 -14.31 -3.02
CA SER A 226 -7.17 -14.53 -3.11
C SER A 226 -7.55 -15.48 -4.24
N LYS A 227 -8.64 -16.22 -4.06
CA LYS A 227 -9.24 -17.04 -5.12
C LYS A 227 -9.56 -16.19 -6.36
N LEU A 228 -9.38 -16.77 -7.55
CA LEU A 228 -9.96 -16.23 -8.78
C LEU A 228 -11.51 -16.30 -8.71
N GLU A 229 -12.20 -15.30 -9.25
CA GLU A 229 -13.67 -15.25 -9.26
C GLU A 229 -14.28 -16.45 -10.03
N GLU A 230 -15.49 -16.85 -9.63
CA GLU A 230 -16.23 -17.99 -10.19
C GLU A 230 -16.52 -17.81 -11.68
N GLY A 231 -16.19 -18.83 -12.48
CA GLY A 231 -16.17 -18.79 -13.95
C GLY A 231 -14.87 -19.35 -14.54
N SER A 232 -13.80 -19.42 -13.74
CA SER A 232 -12.57 -20.17 -14.03
C SER A 232 -12.49 -21.44 -13.19
N GLU A 233 -13.52 -22.29 -13.25
CA GLU A 233 -13.42 -23.71 -12.84
C GLU A 233 -12.57 -24.46 -13.87
N SER A 234 -11.33 -24.02 -14.00
CA SER A 234 -10.32 -24.80 -14.69
C SER A 234 -9.76 -25.78 -13.67
N GLU A 235 -9.83 -27.08 -13.96
CA GLU A 235 -9.10 -28.10 -13.21
C GLU A 235 -7.58 -27.88 -13.22
N ILE A 236 -7.10 -26.95 -14.06
CA ILE A 236 -5.70 -26.62 -14.27
C ILE A 236 -5.15 -25.90 -13.03
N ALA A 237 -4.08 -26.46 -12.47
CA ALA A 237 -3.35 -25.85 -11.38
C ALA A 237 -2.80 -24.47 -11.80
N VAL A 238 -3.03 -23.46 -10.96
CA VAL A 238 -2.48 -22.13 -11.16
C VAL A 238 -1.02 -22.11 -10.74
N ASN A 239 -0.13 -21.60 -11.60
CA ASN A 239 1.28 -21.48 -11.27
C ASN A 239 1.60 -20.06 -10.78
N PHE A 240 2.29 -19.97 -9.65
CA PHE A 240 2.85 -18.73 -9.13
C PHE A 240 4.38 -18.83 -9.08
N GLU A 241 5.07 -17.87 -9.68
CA GLU A 241 6.53 -17.86 -9.75
C GLU A 241 7.06 -16.57 -9.11
N PHE A 242 7.81 -16.73 -8.03
CA PHE A 242 8.43 -15.63 -7.29
C PHE A 242 9.95 -15.73 -7.39
N ASP A 243 10.45 -15.51 -8.60
CA ASP A 243 11.85 -15.81 -8.96
C ASP A 243 12.87 -15.05 -8.12
N HIS A 244 12.52 -13.88 -7.60
CA HIS A 244 13.43 -13.03 -6.84
C HIS A 244 13.09 -12.94 -5.35
N LEU A 245 12.08 -13.66 -4.86
CA LEU A 245 11.69 -13.60 -3.45
C LEU A 245 12.79 -14.23 -2.61
N TYR A 246 13.49 -13.39 -1.86
CA TYR A 246 14.61 -13.79 -1.02
C TYR A 246 14.19 -14.08 0.41
N SER A 247 13.24 -13.29 0.94
CA SER A 247 12.79 -13.38 2.32
C SER A 247 11.26 -13.37 2.43
N LEU A 248 10.70 -14.45 2.96
CA LEU A 248 9.30 -14.59 3.34
C LEU A 248 9.21 -14.71 4.87
N ARG A 249 8.49 -13.79 5.52
CA ARG A 249 8.32 -13.79 6.98
C ARG A 249 6.85 -13.66 7.35
N LEU A 250 6.33 -14.70 8.00
CA LEU A 250 4.94 -14.82 8.41
C LEU A 250 4.90 -15.03 9.93
N TRP A 251 4.51 -14.01 10.67
CA TRP A 251 4.55 -14.03 12.14
C TRP A 251 3.19 -13.70 12.73
N ARG A 252 2.71 -14.53 13.65
CA ARG A 252 1.48 -14.32 14.41
C ARG A 252 0.29 -14.08 13.49
N LEU A 253 0.02 -15.08 12.64
CA LEU A 253 -1.08 -15.07 11.68
C LEU A 253 -2.08 -16.18 12.05
N PRO A 254 -2.93 -15.95 13.08
CA PRO A 254 -3.77 -17.00 13.67
C PRO A 254 -4.85 -17.51 12.72
N GLU A 255 -5.20 -16.75 11.68
CA GLU A 255 -6.23 -17.10 10.70
C GLU A 255 -5.69 -17.66 9.38
N LEU A 256 -4.36 -17.66 9.17
CA LEU A 256 -3.76 -18.04 7.89
C LEU A 256 -3.88 -19.55 7.65
N LYS A 257 -4.63 -19.93 6.62
CA LYS A 257 -4.94 -21.33 6.27
C LYS A 257 -4.06 -21.87 5.14
N CYS A 258 -3.79 -21.05 4.13
CA CYS A 258 -3.09 -21.49 2.92
C CYS A 258 -2.43 -20.32 2.16
N PHE A 259 -1.57 -20.65 1.20
CA PHE A 259 -1.06 -19.66 0.25
C PHE A 259 -2.14 -19.21 -0.74
N TYR A 260 -2.80 -20.16 -1.40
CA TYR A 260 -3.90 -19.94 -2.34
C TYR A 260 -4.94 -21.06 -2.18
N PRO A 261 -6.26 -20.74 -2.16
CA PRO A 261 -7.31 -21.72 -1.85
C PRO A 261 -7.62 -22.71 -2.99
N GLY A 262 -7.20 -22.45 -4.23
CA GLY A 262 -7.39 -23.35 -5.36
C GLY A 262 -6.20 -24.30 -5.60
N LYS A 263 -6.32 -25.19 -6.61
CA LYS A 263 -5.18 -26.01 -7.06
C LYS A 263 -4.08 -25.09 -7.59
N HIS A 264 -2.87 -25.22 -7.04
CA HIS A 264 -1.75 -24.37 -7.44
C HIS A 264 -0.39 -25.05 -7.29
N THR A 265 0.60 -24.47 -7.95
CA THR A 265 2.01 -24.67 -7.70
C THR A 265 2.67 -23.33 -7.41
N THR A 266 3.74 -23.35 -6.61
CA THR A 266 4.52 -22.14 -6.29
C THR A 266 6.00 -22.43 -6.46
N LYS A 267 6.74 -21.54 -7.11
CA LYS A 267 8.19 -21.63 -7.20
C LYS A 267 8.85 -20.44 -6.50
N TRP A 268 9.89 -20.74 -5.73
CA TRP A 268 10.64 -19.77 -4.91
C TRP A 268 12.15 -19.96 -5.08
N PRO A 269 12.70 -19.92 -6.31
CA PRO A 269 14.07 -20.38 -6.58
C PRO A 269 15.15 -19.60 -5.82
N MET A 270 14.90 -18.33 -5.45
CA MET A 270 15.83 -17.48 -4.70
C MET A 270 15.51 -17.37 -3.20
N LEU A 271 14.55 -18.13 -2.68
CA LEU A 271 14.15 -18.05 -1.28
C LEU A 271 15.25 -18.60 -0.39
N ASN A 272 15.87 -17.71 0.38
CA ASN A 272 16.93 -18.03 1.32
C ASN A 272 16.44 -17.97 2.76
N LYS A 273 15.45 -17.10 3.04
CA LYS A 273 14.94 -16.86 4.37
C LYS A 273 13.43 -17.09 4.44
N LEU A 274 13.04 -18.16 5.13
CA LEU A 274 11.65 -18.47 5.45
C LEU A 274 11.47 -18.46 6.97
N GLU A 275 10.60 -17.59 7.48
CA GLU A 275 10.22 -17.58 8.90
C GLU A 275 8.71 -17.76 9.03
N LEU A 276 8.31 -18.83 9.73
CA LEU A 276 6.92 -19.12 10.08
C LEU A 276 6.82 -19.20 11.60
N VAL A 277 6.28 -18.16 12.23
CA VAL A 277 6.19 -18.04 13.69
C VAL A 277 4.73 -17.87 14.07
N GLU A 278 4.19 -18.73 14.94
CA GLU A 278 2.80 -18.64 15.43
C GLU A 278 1.76 -18.52 14.28
N CYS A 279 1.79 -19.47 13.34
CA CYS A 279 0.90 -19.57 12.17
C CYS A 279 0.17 -20.93 12.13
N GLU A 280 -0.52 -21.28 13.21
CA GLU A 280 -0.97 -22.65 13.52
C GLU A 280 -1.95 -23.26 12.50
N LYS A 281 -2.77 -22.43 11.83
CA LYS A 281 -3.76 -22.90 10.85
C LYS A 281 -3.17 -23.18 9.47
N LEU A 282 -1.91 -22.81 9.22
CA LEU A 282 -1.30 -22.88 7.89
C LEU A 282 -1.01 -24.34 7.53
N LYS A 283 -1.70 -24.85 6.50
CA LYS A 283 -1.55 -26.24 6.05
C LYS A 283 -0.59 -26.42 4.89
N ILE A 284 -0.61 -25.50 3.91
CA ILE A 284 0.09 -25.66 2.63
C ILE A 284 0.56 -24.29 2.13
N LEU A 285 1.87 -24.17 1.84
CA LEU A 285 2.44 -23.03 1.11
C LEU A 285 2.61 -23.29 -0.40
N GLY A 286 2.60 -24.56 -0.81
CA GLY A 286 2.69 -25.04 -2.19
C GLY A 286 3.01 -26.54 -2.23
N THR A 287 2.66 -27.21 -3.32
CA THR A 287 2.83 -28.66 -3.50
C THR A 287 4.24 -29.09 -3.93
N GLN A 288 5.10 -28.14 -4.35
CA GLN A 288 6.50 -28.37 -4.73
C GLN A 288 7.35 -27.16 -4.30
N LEU A 289 8.14 -27.29 -3.23
CA LEU A 289 9.12 -26.29 -2.80
C LEU A 289 10.49 -26.68 -3.36
N ILE A 290 10.90 -26.11 -4.50
CA ILE A 290 12.25 -26.32 -5.05
C ILE A 290 13.11 -25.14 -4.60
N THR A 291 13.98 -25.36 -3.61
CA THR A 291 14.99 -24.39 -3.15
C THR A 291 16.38 -24.85 -3.57
N ASN A 292 17.23 -23.93 -4.03
CA ASN A 292 18.58 -24.21 -4.52
C ASN A 292 19.58 -24.75 -3.47
N ASN A 293 19.18 -24.89 -2.20
CA ASN A 293 20.05 -25.31 -1.10
C ASN A 293 20.00 -26.81 -0.77
N GLY A 294 19.42 -27.65 -1.63
CA GLY A 294 19.61 -29.11 -1.53
C GLY A 294 19.12 -29.74 -0.23
N GLN A 295 17.85 -29.52 0.15
CA GLN A 295 16.94 -30.50 0.76
C GLN A 295 15.64 -29.79 1.16
N LEU A 296 14.51 -30.34 0.75
CA LEU A 296 13.30 -30.58 1.54
C LEU A 296 12.32 -31.40 0.66
N ASP A 297 12.42 -32.73 0.73
CA ASP A 297 11.31 -33.61 0.37
C ASP A 297 10.52 -33.84 1.66
N PHE A 298 9.37 -33.18 1.83
CA PHE A 298 8.34 -33.66 2.76
C PHE A 298 6.94 -33.26 2.27
N PRO A 299 5.94 -34.16 2.44
CA PRO A 299 4.56 -33.71 2.59
C PRO A 299 4.46 -32.99 3.94
N ILE A 300 4.03 -31.72 3.94
CA ILE A 300 3.80 -30.98 5.20
C ILE A 300 2.55 -31.57 5.87
N HIS A 301 2.76 -32.58 6.72
CA HIS A 301 1.89 -32.78 7.87
C HIS A 301 2.44 -31.92 9.02
N PRO A 302 1.57 -31.23 9.78
CA PRO A 302 2.02 -30.40 10.89
C PRO A 302 2.75 -31.26 11.94
N PRO A 303 3.82 -30.77 12.57
CA PRO A 303 4.39 -31.46 13.71
C PRO A 303 3.36 -31.47 14.84
N VAL A 304 2.96 -32.69 15.25
CA VAL A 304 2.27 -32.90 16.52
C VAL A 304 3.32 -32.72 17.61
N PHE A 305 3.18 -31.71 18.46
CA PHE A 305 3.84 -31.71 19.76
C PHE A 305 2.86 -31.23 20.84
N TYR A 306 2.91 -31.98 21.95
CA TYR A 306 2.12 -31.89 23.18
C TYR A 306 2.30 -30.57 23.92
#